data_AF-A0A958C863-F1
#
_entry.id   AF-A0A958C863-F1
#
_cell.length_a   1.000
_cell.length_b   1.000
_cell.length_c   1.000
_cell.angle_alpha   90.00
_cell.angle_beta   90.00
_cell.angle_gamma   90.00
#
_symmetry.space_group_name_H-M   'P 1'
#
loop_
_entity.id
_entity.type
_entity.pdbx_description
1 polymer ?
#
loop_
_entity_poly.entity_id
_entity_poly.type
_entity_poly.pdbx_seq_one_letter_code
_entity_poly.pdbx_strand_id
1 'polypeptide(L)'
;MVLPECRGQFDLLMRYYEWLVEDHGFTVIGMSNGRMNSCSFLLQQGDCRVFLSVDRGQVDFPQVALAPADDELDALATGLQWYHVVDITDYLRGEFASWSHIEERLRLEENLSADEILRRHISDFRALWPQVLVLFQQDEFVFRQIQLEEFLKIKRATQAQQRKEWVIGHQAPPQIDV
;
A
#
# COMPACT_ATOMS: atom_id res chain seq x y z
N MET A 1 -1.73 20.00 -12.37
CA MET A 1 -2.63 21.07 -11.86
C MET A 1 -3.53 20.43 -10.81
N VAL A 2 -3.60 20.98 -9.59
CA VAL A 2 -4.43 20.43 -8.50
C VAL A 2 -5.84 21.02 -8.60
N LEU A 3 -6.88 20.18 -8.54
CA LEU A 3 -8.28 20.61 -8.56
C LEU A 3 -8.57 21.32 -7.24
N PRO A 4 -9.29 22.46 -7.25
CA PRO A 4 -9.57 23.25 -6.04
C PRO A 4 -10.15 22.41 -4.88
N GLU A 5 -11.04 21.47 -5.19
CA GLU A 5 -11.69 20.58 -4.23
C GLU A 5 -10.76 19.55 -3.58
N CYS A 6 -9.63 19.23 -4.22
CA CYS A 6 -8.64 18.28 -3.71
C CYS A 6 -7.44 18.96 -3.06
N ARG A 7 -7.44 20.29 -2.94
CA ARG A 7 -6.29 21.03 -2.43
C ARG A 7 -5.95 20.66 -0.98
N GLY A 8 -6.96 20.56 -0.10
CA GLY A 8 -6.72 20.17 1.29
C GLY A 8 -6.18 18.74 1.44
N GLN A 9 -6.67 17.82 0.61
CA GLN A 9 -6.21 16.43 0.53
C GLN A 9 -4.80 16.35 -0.06
N PHE A 10 -4.48 17.19 -1.04
CA PHE A 10 -3.15 17.28 -1.62
C PHE A 10 -2.14 17.79 -0.59
N ASP A 11 -2.49 18.83 0.19
CA ASP A 11 -1.64 19.33 1.28
C ASP A 11 -1.39 18.25 2.34
N LEU A 12 -2.40 17.42 2.64
CA LEU A 12 -2.27 16.28 3.54
C LEU A 12 -1.34 15.20 2.95
N LEU A 13 -1.51 14.86 1.67
CA LEU A 13 -0.64 13.90 0.97
C LEU A 13 0.81 14.37 1.00
N MET A 14 1.08 15.63 0.64
CA MET A 14 2.43 16.17 0.62
C MET A 14 3.08 16.12 2.01
N ARG A 15 2.33 16.36 3.10
CA ARG A 15 2.85 16.20 4.47
C ARG A 15 3.47 14.82 4.73
N TYR A 16 2.92 13.76 4.16
CA TYR A 16 3.35 12.39 4.40
C TYR A 16 4.26 11.83 3.30
N TYR A 17 4.08 12.29 2.07
CA TYR A 17 4.66 11.69 0.86
C TYR A 17 5.41 12.69 -0.02
N GLU A 18 5.71 13.90 0.46
CA GLU A 18 6.55 14.88 -0.28
C GLU A 18 7.88 14.28 -0.76
N TRP A 19 8.47 13.39 0.04
CA TRP A 19 9.71 12.69 -0.30
C TRP A 19 9.61 11.84 -1.60
N LEU A 20 8.41 11.40 -2.01
CA LEU A 20 8.23 10.78 -3.33
C LEU A 20 8.53 11.78 -4.45
N VAL A 21 8.11 13.02 -4.30
CA VAL A 21 8.29 14.09 -5.30
C VAL A 21 9.71 14.65 -5.22
N GLU A 22 10.14 15.07 -4.03
CA GLU A 22 11.41 15.77 -3.83
C GLU A 22 12.63 14.85 -3.92
N ASP A 23 12.61 13.70 -3.23
CA ASP A 23 13.78 12.82 -3.14
C ASP A 23 13.83 11.80 -4.30
N HIS A 24 12.65 11.42 -4.83
CA HIS A 24 12.55 10.35 -5.84
C HIS A 24 12.01 10.83 -7.19
N GLY A 25 11.69 12.11 -7.36
CA GLY A 25 11.36 12.70 -8.66
C GLY A 25 10.03 12.21 -9.26
N PHE A 26 9.09 11.75 -8.43
CA PHE A 26 7.76 11.42 -8.92
C PHE A 26 7.00 12.66 -9.37
N THR A 27 6.28 12.51 -10.47
CA THR A 27 5.40 13.56 -11.02
C THR A 27 3.95 13.16 -10.85
N VAL A 28 3.08 14.10 -10.47
CA VAL A 28 1.63 13.86 -10.41
C VAL A 28 1.09 13.92 -11.84
N ILE A 29 0.71 12.76 -12.37
CA ILE A 29 0.21 12.60 -13.75
C ILE A 29 -1.32 12.52 -13.82
N GLY A 30 -1.97 12.20 -12.71
CA GLY A 30 -3.42 12.06 -12.65
C GLY A 30 -3.96 12.37 -11.28
N MET A 31 -5.21 12.83 -11.24
CA MET A 31 -5.91 13.07 -10.00
C MET A 31 -7.41 13.06 -10.24
N SER A 32 -8.14 12.47 -9.31
CA SER A 32 -9.60 12.32 -9.39
C SER A 32 -10.24 12.63 -8.05
N ASN A 33 -11.36 13.34 -8.08
CA ASN A 33 -12.24 13.51 -6.93
C ASN A 33 -13.29 12.37 -6.93
N GLY A 34 -13.32 11.61 -5.85
CA GLY A 34 -14.26 10.51 -5.63
C GLY A 34 -15.56 10.96 -4.95
N ARG A 35 -16.29 10.01 -4.36
CA ARG A 35 -17.49 10.31 -3.55
C ARG A 35 -17.06 10.69 -2.12
N MET A 36 -17.84 11.52 -1.44
CA MET A 36 -17.67 11.82 0.01
C MET A 36 -16.32 12.47 0.41
N ASN A 37 -15.83 13.45 -0.35
CA ASN A 37 -14.56 14.17 -0.09
C ASN A 37 -13.30 13.29 -0.15
N SER A 38 -13.33 12.24 -0.96
CA SER A 38 -12.15 11.43 -1.29
C SER A 38 -11.43 12.03 -2.50
N CYS A 39 -10.11 12.10 -2.43
CA CYS A 39 -9.28 12.46 -3.59
C CYS A 39 -8.21 11.39 -3.79
N SER A 40 -7.98 11.03 -5.04
CA SER A 40 -6.93 10.10 -5.43
C SER A 40 -5.93 10.79 -6.33
N PHE A 41 -4.67 10.43 -6.18
CA PHE A 41 -3.53 11.00 -6.87
C PHE A 41 -2.72 9.87 -7.47
N LEU A 42 -2.39 10.01 -8.74
CA LEU A 42 -1.55 9.09 -9.50
C LEU A 42 -0.22 9.77 -9.76
N LEU A 43 0.84 9.17 -9.26
CA LEU A 43 2.22 9.63 -9.41
C LEU A 43 2.98 8.65 -10.31
N GLN A 44 3.93 9.15 -11.11
CA GLN A 44 4.80 8.34 -11.96
C GLN A 44 6.25 8.80 -11.92
N GLN A 45 7.16 7.84 -11.90
CA GLN A 45 8.59 8.00 -12.14
C GLN A 45 9.11 6.79 -12.93
N GLY A 46 9.63 7.02 -14.14
CA GLY A 46 10.01 5.92 -15.03
C GLY A 46 8.86 4.94 -15.22
N ASP A 47 9.13 3.66 -14.97
CA ASP A 47 8.15 2.57 -15.09
C ASP A 47 7.29 2.37 -13.82
N CYS A 48 7.58 3.10 -12.74
CA CYS A 48 6.90 2.94 -11.46
C CYS A 48 5.74 3.94 -11.32
N ARG A 49 4.54 3.43 -11.10
CA ARG A 49 3.36 4.23 -10.71
C ARG A 49 3.02 4.03 -9.26
N VAL A 50 2.60 5.11 -8.60
CA VAL A 50 2.10 5.12 -7.24
C VAL A 50 0.70 5.70 -7.23
N PHE A 51 -0.25 4.96 -6.64
CA PHE A 51 -1.59 5.44 -6.35
C PHE A 51 -1.70 5.77 -4.87
N LEU A 52 -2.12 7.00 -4.59
CA LEU A 52 -2.36 7.53 -3.25
C LEU A 52 -3.81 7.99 -3.15
N SER A 53 -4.53 7.55 -2.12
CA SER A 53 -5.88 8.03 -1.83
C SER A 53 -5.93 8.70 -0.46
N VAL A 54 -6.72 9.76 -0.41
CA VAL A 54 -7.12 10.43 0.82
C VAL A 54 -8.63 10.33 0.91
N ASP A 55 -9.16 9.61 1.89
CA ASP A 55 -10.59 9.49 2.14
C ASP A 55 -10.94 10.08 3.52
N ARG A 56 -11.94 10.96 3.56
CA ARG A 56 -12.42 11.62 4.79
C ARG A 56 -11.31 12.19 5.69
N GLY A 57 -10.25 12.73 5.08
CA GLY A 57 -9.11 13.32 5.80
C GLY A 57 -8.11 12.31 6.36
N GLN A 58 -8.20 11.03 5.98
CA GLN A 58 -7.22 9.99 6.26
C GLN A 58 -6.49 9.62 4.98
N VAL A 59 -5.18 9.41 5.06
CA VAL A 59 -4.38 8.94 3.93
C VAL A 59 -4.30 7.43 3.98
N ASP A 60 -4.68 6.78 2.89
CA ASP A 60 -4.58 5.32 2.75
C ASP A 60 -3.13 4.91 2.47
N PHE A 61 -2.86 3.61 2.65
CA PHE A 61 -1.58 3.05 2.26
C PHE A 61 -1.36 3.07 0.74
N PRO A 62 -0.15 3.43 0.29
CA PRO A 62 0.15 3.52 -1.13
C PRO A 62 0.02 2.17 -1.83
N GLN A 63 -0.39 2.23 -3.08
CA GLN A 63 -0.31 1.12 -4.01
C GLN A 63 0.69 1.45 -5.12
N VAL A 64 1.40 0.44 -5.61
CA VAL A 64 2.38 0.55 -6.68
C VAL A 64 2.03 -0.38 -7.84
N ALA A 65 2.36 0.05 -9.05
CA ALA A 65 2.18 -0.74 -10.26
C ALA A 65 3.33 -0.50 -11.24
N LEU A 66 3.63 -1.52 -12.05
CA LEU A 66 4.49 -1.37 -13.21
C LEU A 66 3.65 -0.77 -14.34
N ALA A 67 4.09 0.33 -14.92
CA ALA A 67 3.49 0.93 -16.11
C ALA A 67 4.59 1.25 -17.12
N PRO A 68 4.40 0.96 -18.42
CA PRO A 68 5.37 1.37 -19.42
C PRO A 68 5.46 2.90 -19.47
N ALA A 69 6.70 3.44 -19.50
CA ALA A 69 6.98 4.87 -19.45
C ALA A 69 6.25 5.70 -20.54
N ASP A 70 5.94 5.10 -21.69
CA ASP A 70 5.38 5.77 -22.88
C ASP A 70 3.85 5.97 -22.84
N ASP A 71 3.14 5.46 -21.84
CA ASP A 71 1.67 5.44 -21.82
C ASP A 71 1.08 6.53 -20.90
N GLU A 72 1.29 7.80 -21.27
CA GLU A 72 0.88 8.97 -20.48
C GLU A 72 -0.64 9.22 -20.43
N LEU A 73 -1.46 8.51 -21.24
CA LEU A 73 -2.81 9.00 -21.59
C LEU A 73 -4.03 8.22 -21.10
N ASP A 74 -3.90 7.03 -20.49
CA ASP A 74 -5.09 6.30 -20.03
C ASP A 74 -5.46 6.57 -18.56
N ALA A 75 -6.16 7.70 -18.43
CA ALA A 75 -7.13 8.23 -17.47
C ALA A 75 -7.50 7.51 -16.14
N LEU A 76 -7.14 6.25 -15.86
CA LEU A 76 -7.40 5.58 -14.56
C LEU A 76 -6.59 4.29 -14.33
N ALA A 77 -5.55 3.99 -15.11
CA ALA A 77 -4.77 2.74 -14.98
C ALA A 77 -5.62 1.46 -15.10
N THR A 78 -6.61 1.45 -16.00
CA THR A 78 -7.41 0.26 -16.26
C THR A 78 -6.55 -0.88 -16.77
N GLY A 79 -6.52 -1.99 -16.04
CA GLY A 79 -5.77 -3.19 -16.40
C GLY A 79 -4.39 -3.32 -15.75
N LEU A 80 -3.89 -2.29 -15.05
CA LEU A 80 -2.67 -2.44 -14.26
C LEU A 80 -2.92 -3.30 -13.02
N GLN A 81 -1.98 -4.19 -12.73
CA GLN A 81 -1.98 -4.92 -11.49
C GLN A 81 -1.35 -4.05 -10.38
N TRP A 82 -2.19 -3.64 -9.44
CA TRP A 82 -1.79 -2.84 -8.29
C TRP A 82 -1.37 -3.74 -7.12
N TYR A 83 -0.27 -3.36 -6.47
CA TYR A 83 0.27 -4.02 -5.29
C TYR A 83 0.28 -3.05 -4.12
N HIS A 84 -0.19 -3.46 -2.94
CA HIS A 84 -0.02 -2.65 -1.74
C HIS A 84 1.46 -2.57 -1.37
N VAL A 85 1.96 -1.36 -1.10
CA VAL A 85 3.38 -1.16 -0.74
C VAL A 85 3.78 -1.99 0.47
N VAL A 86 2.88 -2.17 1.43
CA VAL A 86 3.09 -3.07 2.60
C VAL A 86 3.49 -4.47 2.14
N ASP A 87 2.79 -5.03 1.16
CA ASP A 87 3.07 -6.37 0.65
C ASP A 87 4.41 -6.44 -0.07
N ILE A 88 4.76 -5.39 -0.83
CA ILE A 88 6.03 -5.28 -1.51
C ILE A 88 7.18 -5.15 -0.50
N THR A 89 7.01 -4.35 0.56
CA THR A 89 8.03 -4.23 1.59
C THR A 89 8.24 -5.54 2.34
N ASP A 90 7.18 -6.29 2.62
CA ASP A 90 7.29 -7.61 3.25
C ASP A 90 8.03 -8.60 2.32
N TYR A 91 7.74 -8.59 1.02
CA TYR A 91 8.47 -9.37 0.01
C TYR A 91 9.96 -9.01 -0.02
N LEU A 92 10.29 -7.71 -0.03
CA LEU A 92 11.68 -7.24 -0.06
C LEU A 92 12.46 -7.59 1.21
N ARG A 93 11.78 -7.67 2.36
CA ARG A 93 12.37 -8.15 3.61
C ARG A 93 12.49 -9.68 3.68
N GLY A 94 11.80 -10.41 2.81
CA GLY A 94 11.64 -11.85 2.91
C GLY A 94 10.78 -12.27 4.12
N GLU A 95 9.94 -11.37 4.61
CA GLU A 95 9.13 -11.57 5.82
C GLU A 95 7.79 -12.20 5.46
N PHE A 96 7.58 -13.45 5.86
CA PHE A 96 6.24 -14.00 6.01
C PHE A 96 5.75 -13.62 7.39
N ALA A 97 4.91 -12.59 7.49
CA ALA A 97 4.31 -12.23 8.77
C ALA A 97 3.52 -13.43 9.31
N SER A 98 4.09 -14.13 10.29
CA SER A 98 3.37 -15.12 11.09
C SER A 98 2.31 -14.40 11.92
N TRP A 99 1.25 -15.10 12.31
CA TRP A 99 0.18 -14.52 13.13
C TRP A 99 0.72 -13.86 14.40
N SER A 100 1.77 -14.42 15.00
CA SER A 100 2.46 -13.84 16.16
C SER A 100 3.01 -12.43 15.90
N HIS A 101 3.56 -12.17 14.71
CA HIS A 101 4.03 -10.84 14.32
C HIS A 101 2.86 -9.89 14.02
N ILE A 102 1.77 -10.40 13.44
CA ILE A 102 0.55 -9.62 13.20
C ILE A 102 -0.07 -9.20 14.53
N GLU A 103 -0.18 -10.12 15.49
CA GLU A 103 -0.73 -9.90 16.83
C GLU A 103 0.15 -8.96 17.66
N GLU A 104 1.47 -9.13 17.63
CA GLU A 104 2.40 -8.20 18.27
C GLU A 104 2.31 -6.80 17.65
N ARG A 105 2.20 -6.70 16.32
CA ARG A 105 2.01 -5.42 15.64
C ARG A 105 0.68 -4.78 16.03
N LEU A 106 -0.41 -5.54 16.03
CA LEU A 106 -1.73 -5.06 16.45
C LEU A 106 -1.70 -4.58 17.91
N ARG A 107 -1.07 -5.33 18.81
CA ARG A 107 -0.90 -4.95 20.22
C ARG A 107 -0.06 -3.68 20.40
N LEU A 108 0.98 -3.50 19.59
CA LEU A 108 1.79 -2.28 19.57
C LEU A 108 1.01 -1.09 18.98
N GLU A 109 0.12 -1.34 18.04
CA GLU A 109 -0.72 -0.33 17.37
C GLU A 109 -1.99 0.02 18.17
N GLU A 110 -2.46 -0.83 19.10
CA GLU A 110 -3.66 -0.62 19.93
C GLU A 110 -3.65 0.69 20.73
N ASN A 111 -2.47 1.23 21.04
CA ASN A 111 -2.30 2.47 21.79
C ASN A 111 -1.92 3.68 20.92
N LEU A 112 -1.80 3.49 19.61
CA LEU A 112 -1.40 4.54 18.67
C LEU A 112 -2.61 5.14 17.97
N SER A 113 -2.57 6.44 17.74
CA SER A 113 -3.50 7.12 16.85
C SER A 113 -3.26 6.69 15.39
N ALA A 114 -4.29 6.83 14.55
CA ALA A 114 -4.17 6.54 13.12
C ALA A 114 -3.03 7.34 12.44
N ASP A 115 -2.76 8.57 12.90
CA ASP A 115 -1.62 9.38 12.43
C ASP A 115 -0.28 8.75 12.80
N GLU A 116 -0.12 8.27 14.04
CA GLU A 116 1.12 7.64 14.49
C GLU A 116 1.38 6.31 13.78
N ILE A 117 0.33 5.50 13.57
CA ILE A 117 0.41 4.27 12.79
C ILE A 117 0.89 4.62 11.38
N LEU A 118 0.24 5.57 10.70
CA LEU A 118 0.60 5.98 9.34
C LEU A 118 2.06 6.47 9.26
N ARG A 119 2.50 7.33 10.18
CA ARG A 119 3.89 7.83 10.21
C ARG A 119 4.91 6.72 10.37
N ARG A 120 4.63 5.74 11.22
CA ARG A 120 5.51 4.57 11.43
C ARG A 120 5.65 3.77 10.13
N HIS A 121 4.52 3.43 9.51
CA HIS A 121 4.50 2.72 8.23
C HIS A 121 5.22 3.50 7.11
N ILE A 122 5.04 4.82 7.03
CA ILE A 122 5.76 5.66 6.06
C ILE A 122 7.27 5.60 6.28
N SER A 123 7.74 5.67 7.52
CA SER A 123 9.16 5.54 7.83
C SER A 123 9.71 4.20 7.33
N ASP A 124 8.96 3.13 7.54
CA ASP A 124 9.32 1.78 7.11
C ASP A 124 9.32 1.65 5.59
N PHE A 125 8.36 2.25 4.89
CA PHE A 125 8.31 2.24 3.41
C PHE A 125 9.43 3.07 2.81
N ARG A 126 9.68 4.27 3.33
CA ARG A 126 10.68 5.19 2.82
C ARG A 126 12.08 4.56 2.83
N ALA A 127 12.41 3.79 3.87
CA ALA A 127 13.68 3.09 3.97
C ALA A 127 13.88 2.03 2.87
N LEU A 128 12.80 1.44 2.35
CA LEU A 128 12.83 0.41 1.31
C LEU A 128 12.48 0.94 -0.09
N TRP A 129 12.20 2.24 -0.20
CA TRP A 129 11.72 2.81 -1.45
C TRP A 129 12.70 2.69 -2.62
N PRO A 130 14.03 2.84 -2.45
CA PRO A 130 14.98 2.59 -3.53
C PRO A 130 14.87 1.17 -4.12
N GLN A 131 14.60 0.16 -3.27
CA GLN A 131 14.41 -1.21 -3.69
C GLN A 131 13.05 -1.43 -4.37
N VAL A 132 12.00 -0.71 -3.91
CA VAL A 132 10.70 -0.69 -4.60
C VAL A 132 10.88 -0.15 -6.02
N LEU A 133 11.59 0.98 -6.19
CA LEU A 133 11.86 1.55 -7.50
C LEU A 133 12.57 0.58 -8.43
N VAL A 134 13.61 -0.10 -7.94
CA VAL A 134 14.33 -1.12 -8.72
C VAL A 134 13.42 -2.28 -9.10
N LEU A 135 12.62 -2.80 -8.16
CA LEU A 135 11.70 -3.90 -8.43
C LEU A 135 10.66 -3.56 -9.50
N PHE A 136 10.23 -2.31 -9.57
CA PHE A 136 9.25 -1.81 -10.53
C PHE A 136 9.89 -1.18 -11.77
N GLN A 137 11.15 -1.51 -12.09
CA GLN A 137 11.70 -1.35 -13.43
C GLN A 137 11.27 -2.53 -14.30
N GLN A 138 10.97 -2.30 -15.58
CA GLN A 138 10.37 -3.33 -16.43
C GLN A 138 11.17 -4.64 -16.47
N ASP A 139 12.49 -4.57 -16.65
CA ASP A 139 13.35 -5.76 -16.74
C ASP A 139 13.41 -6.55 -15.43
N GLU A 140 13.58 -5.84 -14.31
CA GLU A 140 13.67 -6.46 -12.98
C GLU A 140 12.32 -7.05 -12.57
N PHE A 141 11.22 -6.34 -12.86
CA PHE A 141 9.88 -6.79 -12.55
C PHE A 141 9.56 -8.10 -13.28
N VAL A 142 9.81 -8.16 -14.60
CA VAL A 142 9.58 -9.37 -15.40
C VAL A 142 10.40 -10.54 -14.86
N PHE A 143 11.64 -10.30 -14.42
CA PHE A 143 12.48 -11.34 -13.83
C PHE A 143 11.95 -11.85 -12.49
N ARG A 144 11.42 -10.96 -11.63
CA ARG A 144 10.96 -11.31 -10.27
C ARG A 144 9.46 -11.57 -10.14
N GLN A 145 8.67 -11.33 -11.17
CA GLN A 145 7.21 -11.36 -11.11
C GLN A 145 6.70 -12.68 -10.55
N ILE A 146 7.20 -13.82 -11.04
CA ILE A 146 6.78 -15.15 -10.57
C ILE A 146 7.03 -15.31 -9.07
N GLN A 147 8.23 -14.91 -8.59
CA GLN A 147 8.59 -15.01 -7.18
C GLN A 147 7.71 -14.11 -6.30
N LEU A 148 7.43 -12.89 -6.77
CA LEU A 148 6.53 -11.97 -6.08
C LEU A 148 5.11 -12.54 -6.00
N GLU A 149 4.55 -13.02 -7.11
CA GLU A 149 3.20 -13.60 -7.14
C GLU A 149 3.08 -14.85 -6.27
N GLU A 150 4.09 -15.72 -6.26
CA GLU A 150 4.15 -16.88 -5.38
C GLU A 150 4.18 -16.47 -3.91
N PHE A 151 5.01 -15.47 -3.56
CA PHE A 151 5.07 -14.93 -2.21
C PHE A 151 3.70 -14.39 -1.76
N LEU A 152 3.04 -13.57 -2.60
CA LEU A 152 1.73 -13.00 -2.30
C LEU A 152 0.65 -14.06 -2.15
N LYS A 153 0.69 -15.10 -3.01
CA LYS A 153 -0.25 -16.23 -2.94
C LYS A 153 -0.10 -16.99 -1.62
N ILE A 154 1.13 -17.27 -1.20
CA ILE A 154 1.41 -17.95 0.07
C ILE A 154 0.95 -17.07 1.23
N LYS A 155 1.33 -15.79 1.25
CA LYS A 155 0.95 -14.84 2.30
C LYS A 155 -0.57 -14.77 2.49
N ARG A 156 -1.34 -14.64 1.41
CA ARG A 156 -2.81 -14.62 1.45
C ARG A 156 -3.41 -15.93 1.97
N ALA A 157 -2.86 -17.07 1.56
CA ALA A 157 -3.30 -18.38 2.06
C ALA A 157 -3.01 -18.53 3.56
N THR A 158 -1.83 -18.12 4.01
CA THR A 158 -1.42 -18.13 5.43
C THR A 158 -2.33 -17.23 6.27
N GLN A 159 -2.57 -16.00 5.85
CA GLN A 159 -3.49 -15.08 6.56
C GLN A 159 -4.92 -15.63 6.63
N ALA A 160 -5.41 -16.24 5.53
CA ALA A 160 -6.74 -16.85 5.50
C ALA A 160 -6.84 -18.05 6.47
N GLN A 161 -5.79 -18.87 6.56
CA GLN A 161 -5.72 -20.00 7.48
C GLN A 161 -5.66 -19.53 8.95
N GLN A 162 -4.78 -18.58 9.26
CA GLN A 162 -4.63 -18.03 10.60
C GLN A 162 -5.91 -17.35 11.08
N ARG A 163 -6.63 -16.63 10.21
CA ARG A 163 -7.93 -16.04 10.53
C ARG A 163 -8.97 -17.11 10.89
N LYS A 164 -8.99 -18.24 10.19
CA LYS A 164 -9.90 -19.35 10.53
C LYS A 164 -9.58 -19.94 11.89
N GLU A 165 -8.31 -20.18 12.18
CA GLU A 165 -7.84 -20.69 13.47
C GLU A 165 -8.19 -19.74 14.62
N TRP A 166 -8.03 -18.42 14.42
CA TRP A 166 -8.41 -17.42 15.40
C TRP A 166 -9.91 -17.41 15.69
N VAL A 167 -10.76 -17.46 14.64
CA VAL A 167 -12.22 -17.53 14.80
C VAL A 167 -12.63 -18.78 15.57
N ILE A 168 -11.99 -19.93 15.32
CA ILE A 168 -12.28 -21.18 16.03
C ILE A 168 -11.82 -21.10 17.50
N GLY A 169 -10.65 -20.52 17.77
CA GLY A 169 -10.11 -20.36 19.12
C GLY A 169 -10.84 -19.33 20.00
N HIS A 170 -11.58 -18.41 19.39
CA HIS A 170 -12.32 -17.33 20.08
C HIS A 170 -13.84 -17.42 19.91
N GLN A 171 -14.36 -18.52 19.34
CA GLN A 171 -15.78 -18.86 19.47
C GLN A 171 -16.01 -19.30 20.92
N ALA A 172 -16.93 -18.62 21.61
CA ALA A 172 -17.42 -19.07 22.91
C ALA A 172 -17.90 -20.52 22.78
N PRO A 173 -17.57 -21.42 23.75
CA PRO A 173 -18.06 -22.79 23.70
C PRO A 173 -19.58 -22.78 23.57
N PRO A 174 -20.18 -23.68 22.79
CA PRO A 174 -21.63 -23.76 22.69
C PRO A 174 -22.20 -23.89 24.10
N GLN A 175 -23.14 -23.00 24.45
CA GLN A 175 -23.94 -23.18 25.65
C GLN A 175 -24.74 -24.46 25.45
N ILE A 176 -24.24 -25.54 26.05
CA ILE A 176 -25.01 -26.78 26.17
C ILE A 176 -26.01 -26.47 27.29
N ASP A 177 -27.25 -26.17 26.91
CA ASP A 177 -28.36 -26.15 27.86
C ASP A 177 -28.54 -27.59 28.38
N VAL A 178 -28.19 -27.80 29.66
CA VAL A 178 -28.40 -29.07 30.40
C VAL A 178 -29.65 -28.96 31.26
#